data_AF-A0A3M1ZQQ3-F1
#
_entry.id   AF-A0A3M1ZQQ3-F1
#
_cell.length_a   1.000
_cell.length_b   1.000
_cell.length_c   1.000
_cell.angle_alpha   90.00
_cell.angle_beta   90.00
_cell.angle_gamma   90.00
#
_symmetry.space_group_name_H-M   'P 1'
#
loop_
_entity.id
_entity.type
_entity.pdbx_description
1 polymer ?
#
loop_
_entity_poly.entity_id
_entity_poly.type
_entity_poly.pdbx_seq_one_letter_code
_entity_poly.pdbx_strand_id
1 'polypeptide(L)'
;MRVVAAVIAVALWAGVAWAADPYAAGVEAFRRGDVVEAKDLLERAVAAAPDALAPRFALAQAYHALFEATGLFYGEARRTYEVVLQALGPDTPPDSPYQMARVFLGNLLVRGGEYDRAVDLLRSFLELRPDYWAREEVWNTLGVAHYYRNDFREAVRAFEAALKADPEFGPARFNLRSVFLRLSLFDIAMANRRAGRLELALGDLDRLLRLAPRFHEARLQKALILRELGRPAEALDEARRALSESPRPQVAFELHDLVGDILAEQGNREEALAAYRRCLRIFPGYLQVVEKIEKLEAPSAPGGAPAKPPPAPTRTTPVAEFPM
;
A
#
# COMPACT_ATOMS: atom_id res chain seq x y z
N MET A 1 17.61 -24.00 -3.62
CA MET A 1 18.91 -24.59 -4.06
C MET A 1 19.41 -24.05 -5.41
N ARG A 2 19.07 -22.80 -5.81
CA ARG A 2 19.53 -22.17 -7.06
C ARG A 2 20.20 -20.78 -6.89
N VAL A 3 20.50 -20.36 -5.66
CA VAL A 3 21.18 -19.07 -5.37
C VAL A 3 22.72 -19.20 -5.41
N VAL A 4 23.27 -20.41 -5.51
CA VAL A 4 24.72 -20.67 -5.42
C VAL A 4 25.48 -20.29 -6.70
N ALA A 5 24.80 -20.16 -7.85
CA ALA A 5 25.47 -19.97 -9.15
C ALA A 5 25.99 -18.55 -9.40
N ALA A 6 25.48 -17.51 -8.72
CA ALA A 6 25.86 -16.12 -8.98
C ALA A 6 27.15 -15.66 -8.25
N VAL A 7 27.69 -16.45 -7.33
CA VAL A 7 28.87 -16.08 -6.52
C VAL A 7 30.21 -16.37 -7.23
N ILE A 8 30.19 -17.07 -8.37
CA ILE A 8 31.40 -17.68 -8.96
C ILE A 8 32.31 -16.69 -9.74
N ALA A 9 31.85 -15.49 -10.14
CA ALA A 9 32.57 -14.71 -11.15
C ALA A 9 33.65 -13.71 -10.67
N VAL A 10 33.86 -13.47 -9.37
CA VAL A 10 34.75 -12.36 -8.90
C VAL A 10 36.11 -12.84 -8.36
N ALA A 11 36.35 -14.14 -8.23
CA ALA A 11 37.44 -14.67 -7.40
C ALA A 11 38.83 -14.87 -8.06
N LEU A 12 39.09 -14.39 -9.28
CA LEU A 12 40.33 -14.75 -10.00
C LEU A 12 41.18 -13.58 -10.55
N TRP A 13 41.34 -12.50 -9.78
CA TRP A 13 42.37 -11.51 -10.11
C TRP A 13 43.04 -10.93 -8.86
N ALA A 14 44.02 -11.65 -8.32
CA ALA A 14 45.25 -11.15 -7.68
C ALA A 14 45.83 -12.24 -6.76
N GLY A 15 46.90 -12.90 -7.21
CA GLY A 15 47.65 -13.86 -6.41
C GLY A 15 48.56 -13.15 -5.39
N VAL A 16 48.16 -13.15 -4.11
CA VAL A 16 49.04 -12.93 -2.96
C VAL A 16 48.54 -13.78 -1.77
N ALA A 17 49.46 -14.44 -1.07
CA ALA A 17 49.28 -15.38 0.06
C ALA A 17 50.15 -14.87 1.24
N TRP A 18 49.80 -14.85 2.54
CA TRP A 18 48.59 -15.03 3.35
C TRP A 18 48.75 -14.13 4.60
N ALA A 19 47.94 -13.09 4.72
CA ALA A 19 47.13 -12.89 5.91
C ALA A 19 45.71 -13.07 5.38
N ALA A 20 44.98 -14.06 5.89
CA ALA A 20 43.68 -14.46 5.33
C ALA A 20 42.83 -13.22 5.07
N ASP A 21 42.61 -12.90 3.79
CA ASP A 21 41.79 -11.76 3.41
C ASP A 21 40.43 -11.93 4.12
N PRO A 22 40.07 -11.06 5.07
CA PRO A 22 38.85 -11.22 5.85
C PRO A 22 37.62 -11.28 4.93
N TYR A 23 37.69 -10.68 3.74
CA TYR A 23 36.65 -10.82 2.73
C TYR A 23 36.56 -12.25 2.18
N ALA A 24 37.66 -12.79 1.64
CA ALA A 24 37.69 -14.15 1.12
C ALA A 24 37.30 -15.21 2.17
N ALA A 25 37.80 -15.07 3.40
CA ALA A 25 37.46 -15.95 4.51
C ALA A 25 35.97 -15.84 4.89
N GLY A 26 35.42 -14.62 4.91
CA GLY A 26 34.01 -14.38 5.19
C GLY A 26 33.07 -14.97 4.13
N VAL A 27 33.43 -14.85 2.84
CA VAL A 27 32.69 -15.48 1.74
C VAL A 27 32.72 -17.01 1.83
N GLU A 28 33.85 -17.60 2.22
CA GLU A 28 33.95 -19.05 2.42
C GLU A 28 33.08 -19.52 3.60
N ALA A 29 33.16 -18.83 4.74
CA ALA A 29 32.31 -19.11 5.89
C ALA A 29 30.81 -19.07 5.52
N PHE A 30 30.40 -18.05 4.75
CA PHE A 30 29.04 -17.93 4.25
C PHE A 30 28.64 -19.12 3.36
N ARG A 31 29.54 -19.57 2.47
CA ARG A 31 29.29 -20.73 1.59
C ARG A 31 29.11 -22.03 2.38
N ARG A 32 29.84 -22.19 3.50
CA ARG A 32 29.70 -23.33 4.42
C ARG A 32 28.45 -23.26 5.28
N GLY A 33 27.73 -22.12 5.27
CA GLY A 33 26.55 -21.89 6.10
C GLY A 33 26.87 -21.37 7.51
N ASP A 34 28.13 -21.08 7.81
CA ASP A 34 28.50 -20.42 9.08
C ASP A 34 28.31 -18.90 8.93
N VAL A 35 27.05 -18.48 9.00
CA VAL A 35 26.67 -17.09 8.75
C VAL A 35 27.17 -16.15 9.87
N VAL A 36 27.37 -16.65 11.08
CA VAL A 36 27.90 -15.86 12.20
C VAL A 36 29.39 -15.57 11.99
N GLU A 37 30.19 -16.60 11.68
CA GLU A 37 31.59 -16.43 11.31
C GLU A 37 31.73 -15.51 10.09
N ALA A 38 30.87 -15.71 9.07
CA ALA A 38 30.85 -14.88 7.87
C ALA A 38 30.60 -13.41 8.19
N LYS A 39 29.60 -13.09 9.01
CA LYS A 39 29.30 -11.71 9.44
C LYS A 39 30.53 -11.07 10.06
N ASP A 40 31.14 -11.72 11.05
CA ASP A 40 32.25 -11.13 11.82
C ASP A 40 33.50 -10.89 10.93
N LEU A 41 33.79 -11.81 10.02
CA LEU A 41 34.87 -11.66 9.03
C LEU A 41 34.56 -10.54 8.02
N LEU A 42 33.33 -10.44 7.55
CA LEU A 42 32.91 -9.43 6.59
C LEU A 42 32.83 -8.03 7.21
N GLU A 43 32.47 -7.91 8.50
CA GLU A 43 32.56 -6.64 9.24
C GLU A 43 34.01 -6.12 9.28
N ARG A 44 34.96 -7.02 9.56
CA ARG A 44 36.40 -6.68 9.51
C ARG A 44 36.84 -6.28 8.10
N ALA A 45 36.33 -6.94 7.07
CA ALA A 45 36.65 -6.61 5.67
C ALA A 45 36.13 -5.22 5.28
N VAL A 46 34.90 -4.89 5.67
CA VAL A 46 34.32 -3.55 5.45
C VAL A 46 35.07 -2.48 6.24
N ALA A 47 35.50 -2.77 7.48
CA ALA A 47 36.31 -1.84 8.27
C ALA A 47 37.68 -1.56 7.64
N ALA A 48 38.30 -2.56 7.01
CA ALA A 48 39.58 -2.40 6.32
C ALA A 48 39.47 -1.66 4.97
N ALA A 49 38.34 -1.80 4.28
CA ALA A 49 38.07 -1.13 3.00
C ALA A 49 36.65 -0.52 2.98
N PRO A 50 36.44 0.63 3.64
CA PRO A 50 35.10 1.22 3.80
C PRO A 50 34.43 1.60 2.49
N ASP A 51 35.13 1.80 1.38
CA ASP A 51 34.51 2.18 0.11
C ASP A 51 34.30 0.98 -0.83
N ALA A 52 34.77 -0.21 -0.46
CA ALA A 52 34.69 -1.39 -1.30
C ALA A 52 33.27 -1.99 -1.29
N LEU A 53 32.66 -2.10 -2.48
CA LEU A 53 31.32 -2.68 -2.64
C LEU A 53 31.28 -4.19 -2.39
N ALA A 54 32.32 -4.93 -2.78
CA ALA A 54 32.37 -6.38 -2.65
C ALA A 54 32.19 -6.89 -1.20
N PRO A 55 33.00 -6.46 -0.20
CA PRO A 55 32.81 -6.90 1.18
C PRO A 55 31.51 -6.37 1.78
N ARG A 56 31.07 -5.16 1.41
CA ARG A 56 29.83 -4.58 1.91
C ARG A 56 28.60 -5.34 1.42
N PHE A 57 28.58 -5.70 0.14
CA PHE A 57 27.48 -6.47 -0.44
C PHE A 57 27.40 -7.87 0.17
N ALA A 58 28.53 -8.55 0.35
CA ALA A 58 28.58 -9.82 1.06
C ALA A 58 28.12 -9.69 2.53
N LEU A 59 28.53 -8.62 3.23
CA LEU A 59 28.07 -8.35 4.60
C LEU A 59 26.54 -8.15 4.66
N ALA A 60 25.96 -7.44 3.70
CA ALA A 60 24.51 -7.27 3.61
C ALA A 60 23.79 -8.62 3.46
N GLN A 61 24.36 -9.55 2.67
CA GLN A 61 23.84 -10.91 2.52
C GLN A 61 23.97 -11.72 3.80
N ALA A 62 25.07 -11.57 4.55
CA ALA A 62 25.26 -12.20 5.86
C ALA A 62 24.19 -11.73 6.87
N TYR A 63 23.99 -10.41 6.99
CA TYR A 63 22.92 -9.88 7.85
C TYR A 63 21.53 -10.32 7.41
N HIS A 64 21.25 -10.37 6.10
CA HIS A 64 19.97 -10.85 5.59
C HIS A 64 19.75 -12.31 5.94
N ALA A 65 20.75 -13.18 5.73
CA ALA A 65 20.64 -14.59 6.11
C ALA A 65 20.41 -14.77 7.62
N LEU A 66 21.08 -13.98 8.47
CA LEU A 66 20.82 -13.97 9.92
C LEU A 66 19.39 -13.49 10.25
N PHE A 67 18.88 -12.50 9.53
CA PHE A 67 17.49 -12.07 9.68
C PHE A 67 16.48 -13.15 9.31
N GLU A 68 16.71 -13.86 8.21
CA GLU A 68 15.86 -15.00 7.83
C GLU A 68 15.89 -16.11 8.90
N ALA A 69 17.06 -16.37 9.49
CA ALA A 69 17.24 -17.44 10.47
C ALA A 69 16.78 -17.08 11.90
N THR A 70 16.92 -15.82 12.32
CA THR A 70 16.78 -15.40 13.73
C THR A 70 15.76 -14.29 13.96
N GLY A 71 15.34 -13.58 12.92
CA GLY A 71 14.55 -12.36 13.03
C GLY A 71 15.32 -11.12 13.53
N LEU A 72 16.61 -11.25 13.84
CA LEU A 72 17.50 -10.15 14.22
C LEU A 72 18.19 -9.55 12.98
N PHE A 73 18.92 -8.45 13.13
CA PHE A 73 19.72 -7.84 12.04
C PHE A 73 18.93 -7.27 10.83
N TYR A 74 17.61 -7.06 10.95
CA TYR A 74 16.81 -6.41 9.89
C TYR A 74 17.34 -5.02 9.52
N GLY A 75 17.65 -4.19 10.53
CA GLY A 75 18.12 -2.82 10.33
C GLY A 75 19.50 -2.77 9.67
N GLU A 76 20.40 -3.66 10.07
CA GLU A 76 21.75 -3.81 9.55
C GLU A 76 21.73 -4.30 8.10
N ALA A 77 20.94 -5.34 7.79
CA ALA A 77 20.76 -5.83 6.43
C ALA A 77 20.24 -4.71 5.51
N ARG A 78 19.16 -4.04 5.94
CA ARG A 78 18.55 -2.93 5.21
C ARG A 78 19.55 -1.82 4.94
N ARG A 79 20.16 -1.26 5.98
CA ARG A 79 21.09 -0.14 5.87
C ARG A 79 22.27 -0.51 4.95
N THR A 80 22.79 -1.73 5.07
CA THR A 80 23.94 -2.15 4.28
C THR A 80 23.60 -2.28 2.80
N TYR A 81 22.43 -2.83 2.43
CA TYR A 81 21.96 -2.80 1.05
C TYR A 81 21.68 -1.38 0.53
N GLU A 82 21.10 -0.50 1.36
CA GLU A 82 20.87 0.91 0.99
C GLU A 82 22.18 1.62 0.66
N VAL A 83 23.25 1.40 1.44
CA VAL A 83 24.58 1.95 1.16
C VAL A 83 25.16 1.38 -0.14
N VAL A 84 25.01 0.08 -0.39
CA VAL A 84 25.44 -0.53 -1.66
C VAL A 84 24.73 0.13 -2.84
N LEU A 85 23.40 0.31 -2.76
CA LEU A 85 22.61 0.93 -3.83
C LEU A 85 22.94 2.40 -4.04
N GLN A 86 23.19 3.16 -2.97
CA GLN A 86 23.57 4.57 -3.05
C GLN A 86 24.93 4.77 -3.73
N ALA A 87 25.84 3.81 -3.56
CA ALA A 87 27.15 3.84 -4.18
C ALA A 87 27.16 3.38 -5.65
N LEU A 88 26.03 2.88 -6.18
CA LEU A 88 25.93 2.55 -7.61
C LEU A 88 25.78 3.85 -8.41
N GLY A 89 26.82 4.20 -9.16
CA GLY A 89 26.80 5.31 -10.11
C GLY A 89 26.05 5.00 -11.41
N PRO A 90 25.77 6.00 -12.25
CA PRO A 90 25.11 5.84 -13.55
C PRO A 90 25.87 4.89 -14.51
N ASP A 91 27.18 4.79 -14.35
CA ASP A 91 28.05 3.94 -15.17
C ASP A 91 28.10 2.48 -14.70
N THR A 92 27.38 2.13 -13.63
CA THR A 92 27.36 0.77 -13.10
C THR A 92 26.68 -0.17 -14.11
N PRO A 93 27.35 -1.22 -14.62
CA PRO A 93 26.75 -2.10 -15.61
C PRO A 93 25.43 -2.73 -15.12
N PRO A 94 24.40 -2.87 -15.99
CA PRO A 94 23.14 -3.52 -15.64
C PRO A 94 23.29 -4.96 -15.14
N ASP A 95 24.31 -5.67 -15.58
CA ASP A 95 24.61 -7.06 -15.22
C ASP A 95 25.47 -7.20 -13.95
N SER A 96 25.99 -6.09 -13.42
CA SER A 96 26.81 -6.04 -12.20
C SER A 96 26.11 -6.79 -11.04
N PRO A 97 26.84 -7.61 -10.28
CA PRO A 97 26.27 -8.38 -9.17
C PRO A 97 25.63 -7.48 -8.11
N TYR A 98 26.12 -6.25 -7.95
CA TYR A 98 25.59 -5.31 -6.96
C TYR A 98 24.17 -4.82 -7.31
N GLN A 99 23.73 -4.94 -8.55
CA GLN A 99 22.37 -4.61 -8.94
C GLN A 99 21.34 -5.51 -8.23
N MET A 100 21.75 -6.73 -7.82
CA MET A 100 20.94 -7.65 -7.01
C MET A 100 20.58 -7.10 -5.63
N ALA A 101 21.29 -6.07 -5.13
CA ALA A 101 20.91 -5.40 -3.89
C ALA A 101 19.47 -4.85 -3.96
N ARG A 102 18.94 -4.51 -5.15
CA ARG A 102 17.52 -4.13 -5.32
C ARG A 102 16.57 -5.27 -4.99
N VAL A 103 16.87 -6.47 -5.47
CA VAL A 103 16.04 -7.66 -5.21
C VAL A 103 16.11 -8.05 -3.74
N PHE A 104 17.31 -8.11 -3.16
CA PHE A 104 17.47 -8.50 -1.76
C PHE A 104 16.86 -7.48 -0.80
N LEU A 105 17.08 -6.19 -1.03
CA LEU A 105 16.42 -5.13 -0.25
C LEU A 105 14.91 -5.14 -0.48
N GLY A 106 14.44 -5.34 -1.72
CA GLY A 106 13.01 -5.48 -2.03
C GLY A 106 12.36 -6.61 -1.24
N ASN A 107 12.96 -7.80 -1.22
CA ASN A 107 12.50 -8.94 -0.42
C ASN A 107 12.45 -8.58 1.07
N LEU A 108 13.50 -7.93 1.59
CA LEU A 108 13.57 -7.52 2.99
C LEU A 108 12.45 -6.52 3.35
N LEU A 109 12.23 -5.52 2.51
CA LEU A 109 11.20 -4.50 2.70
C LEU A 109 9.78 -5.08 2.61
N VAL A 110 9.53 -6.11 1.78
CA VAL A 110 8.26 -6.84 1.81
C VAL A 110 8.03 -7.45 3.19
N ARG A 111 9.04 -8.08 3.79
CA ARG A 111 8.92 -8.63 5.15
C ARG A 111 8.74 -7.55 6.22
N GLY A 112 9.35 -6.38 6.02
CA GLY A 112 9.22 -5.22 6.91
C GLY A 112 7.95 -4.39 6.73
N GLY A 113 7.11 -4.69 5.73
CA GLY A 113 5.85 -3.97 5.48
C GLY A 113 5.98 -2.70 4.63
N GLU A 114 7.15 -2.40 4.07
CA GLU A 114 7.42 -1.23 3.23
C GLU A 114 7.20 -1.53 1.75
N TYR A 115 5.95 -1.84 1.41
CA TYR A 115 5.59 -2.37 0.10
C TYR A 115 5.83 -1.38 -1.06
N ASP A 116 5.62 -0.07 -0.85
CA ASP A 116 5.87 0.94 -1.88
C ASP A 116 7.32 0.93 -2.36
N ARG A 117 8.27 0.99 -1.42
CA ARG A 117 9.70 0.97 -1.72
C ARG A 117 10.13 -0.39 -2.31
N ALA A 118 9.56 -1.48 -1.83
CA ALA A 118 9.82 -2.80 -2.39
C ALA A 118 9.39 -2.88 -3.87
N VAL A 119 8.19 -2.38 -4.20
CA VAL A 119 7.69 -2.31 -5.58
C VAL A 119 8.66 -1.54 -6.48
N ASP A 120 9.13 -0.37 -6.05
CA ASP A 120 10.05 0.46 -6.83
C ASP A 120 11.40 -0.24 -7.11
N LEU A 121 11.98 -0.88 -6.11
CA LEU A 121 13.25 -1.60 -6.24
C LEU A 121 13.12 -2.82 -7.16
N LEU A 122 12.06 -3.62 -6.99
CA LEU A 122 11.85 -4.84 -7.77
C LEU A 122 11.52 -4.51 -9.23
N ARG A 123 10.67 -3.50 -9.46
CA ARG A 123 10.35 -3.01 -10.81
C ARG A 123 11.59 -2.46 -11.51
N SER A 124 12.36 -1.60 -10.84
CA SER A 124 13.58 -1.04 -11.44
C SER A 124 14.63 -2.10 -11.75
N PHE A 125 14.72 -3.18 -10.96
CA PHE A 125 15.58 -4.32 -11.29
C PHE A 125 15.11 -5.05 -12.55
N LEU A 126 13.81 -5.28 -12.72
CA LEU A 126 13.23 -5.93 -13.90
C LEU A 126 13.35 -5.08 -15.17
N GLU A 127 13.26 -3.75 -15.04
CA GLU A 127 13.52 -2.80 -16.13
C GLU A 127 14.99 -2.79 -16.54
N LEU A 128 15.89 -2.86 -15.56
CA LEU A 128 17.33 -2.89 -15.78
C LEU A 128 17.80 -4.23 -16.39
N ARG A 129 17.18 -5.33 -15.97
CA ARG A 129 17.54 -6.70 -16.38
C ARG A 129 16.31 -7.49 -16.84
N PRO A 130 15.72 -7.15 -18.01
CA PRO A 130 14.54 -7.84 -18.51
C PRO A 130 14.79 -9.33 -18.76
N ASP A 131 16.02 -9.70 -19.11
CA ASP A 131 16.45 -11.07 -19.42
C ASP A 131 17.13 -11.79 -18.23
N TYR A 132 16.92 -11.31 -17.00
CA TYR A 132 17.41 -12.02 -15.82
C TYR A 132 16.82 -13.44 -15.75
N TRP A 133 17.70 -14.43 -15.60
CA TRP A 133 17.36 -15.85 -15.74
C TRP A 133 16.39 -16.38 -14.69
N ALA A 134 16.27 -15.73 -13.53
CA ALA A 134 15.33 -16.05 -12.45
C ALA A 134 14.30 -14.93 -12.23
N ARG A 135 13.87 -14.26 -13.30
CA ARG A 135 12.93 -13.14 -13.22
C ARG A 135 11.55 -13.54 -12.68
N GLU A 136 11.16 -14.81 -12.78
CA GLU A 136 9.96 -15.36 -12.14
C GLU A 136 9.94 -15.16 -10.63
N GLU A 137 11.10 -15.30 -9.95
CA GLU A 137 11.20 -15.07 -8.51
C GLU A 137 10.98 -13.59 -8.19
N VAL A 138 11.56 -12.69 -8.99
CA VAL A 138 11.44 -11.24 -8.82
C VAL A 138 10.01 -10.77 -9.10
N TRP A 139 9.40 -11.26 -10.18
CA TRP A 139 7.99 -11.01 -10.50
C TRP A 139 7.06 -11.51 -9.40
N ASN A 140 7.33 -12.68 -8.83
CA ASN A 140 6.55 -13.19 -7.71
C ASN A 140 6.71 -12.32 -6.45
N THR A 141 7.92 -11.91 -6.08
CA THR A 141 8.08 -10.96 -4.96
C THR A 141 7.36 -9.66 -5.24
N LEU A 142 7.44 -9.12 -6.46
CA LEU A 142 6.72 -7.91 -6.85
C LEU A 142 5.20 -8.09 -6.71
N GLY A 143 4.68 -9.25 -7.11
CA GLY A 143 3.28 -9.61 -6.90
C GLY A 143 2.89 -9.71 -5.43
N VAL A 144 3.76 -10.27 -4.59
CA VAL A 144 3.58 -10.32 -3.13
C VAL A 144 3.58 -8.91 -2.53
N ALA A 145 4.49 -8.03 -2.96
CA ALA A 145 4.53 -6.64 -2.54
C ALA A 145 3.22 -5.92 -2.89
N HIS A 146 2.75 -6.06 -4.14
CA HIS A 146 1.45 -5.54 -4.56
C HIS A 146 0.28 -6.14 -3.79
N TYR A 147 0.30 -7.45 -3.53
CA TYR A 147 -0.74 -8.13 -2.76
C TYR A 147 -0.88 -7.55 -1.36
N TYR A 148 0.22 -7.36 -0.63
CA TYR A 148 0.16 -6.78 0.71
C TYR A 148 -0.09 -5.26 0.70
N ARG A 149 0.20 -4.59 -0.41
CA ARG A 149 -0.26 -3.22 -0.70
C ARG A 149 -1.74 -3.15 -1.10
N ASN A 150 -2.43 -4.29 -1.26
CA ASN A 150 -3.82 -4.45 -1.73
C ASN A 150 -4.04 -4.00 -3.19
N ASP A 151 -2.95 -3.95 -3.95
CA ASP A 151 -2.94 -3.65 -5.37
C ASP A 151 -3.30 -4.91 -6.17
N PHE A 152 -4.45 -5.54 -5.90
CA PHE A 152 -4.74 -6.90 -6.38
C PHE A 152 -4.64 -7.05 -7.91
N ARG A 153 -4.97 -6.01 -8.68
CA ARG A 153 -4.80 -6.02 -10.14
C ARG A 153 -3.32 -6.07 -10.55
N GLU A 154 -2.46 -5.30 -9.89
CA GLU A 154 -1.01 -5.34 -10.17
C GLU A 154 -0.39 -6.63 -9.63
N ALA A 155 -0.89 -7.16 -8.51
CA ALA A 155 -0.50 -8.46 -8.00
C ALA A 155 -0.79 -9.57 -9.01
N VAL A 156 -2.00 -9.59 -9.60
CA VAL A 156 -2.35 -10.52 -10.70
C VAL A 156 -1.35 -10.40 -11.85
N ARG A 157 -1.12 -9.19 -12.37
CA ARG A 157 -0.19 -8.98 -13.50
C ARG A 157 1.23 -9.49 -13.19
N ALA A 158 1.73 -9.21 -11.99
CA ALA A 158 3.06 -9.64 -11.58
C ALA A 158 3.13 -11.17 -11.41
N PHE A 159 2.12 -11.82 -10.84
CA PHE A 159 2.07 -13.29 -10.78
C PHE A 159 1.91 -13.94 -12.16
N GLU A 160 1.11 -13.35 -13.05
CA GLU A 160 1.01 -13.79 -14.44
C GLU A 160 2.34 -13.62 -15.20
N ALA A 161 3.07 -12.52 -14.96
CA ALA A 161 4.40 -12.31 -15.51
C ALA A 161 5.40 -13.36 -14.99
N ALA A 162 5.31 -13.74 -13.71
CA ALA A 162 6.10 -14.84 -13.15
C ALA A 162 5.78 -16.17 -13.85
N LEU A 163 4.49 -16.49 -14.05
CA LEU A 163 4.05 -17.70 -14.75
C LEU A 163 4.33 -17.69 -16.25
N LYS A 164 4.46 -16.50 -16.85
CA LYS A 164 4.94 -16.37 -18.24
C LYS A 164 6.44 -16.67 -18.34
N ALA A 165 7.21 -16.30 -17.31
CA ALA A 165 8.65 -16.59 -17.26
C ALA A 165 8.92 -18.08 -16.95
N ASP A 166 8.18 -18.66 -16.00
CA ASP A 166 8.17 -20.09 -15.71
C ASP A 166 6.74 -20.55 -15.43
N PRO A 167 6.09 -21.26 -16.38
CA PRO A 167 4.75 -21.78 -16.19
C PRO A 167 4.59 -22.63 -14.94
N GLU A 168 5.61 -23.42 -14.56
CA GLU A 168 5.58 -24.34 -13.41
C GLU A 168 5.97 -23.69 -12.08
N PHE A 169 6.10 -22.36 -12.04
CA PHE A 169 6.47 -21.63 -10.83
C PHE A 169 5.34 -21.66 -9.77
N GLY A 170 5.37 -22.70 -8.93
CA GLY A 170 4.37 -23.01 -7.92
C GLY A 170 4.00 -21.84 -6.98
N PRO A 171 4.95 -21.05 -6.46
CA PRO A 171 4.65 -19.92 -5.59
C PRO A 171 3.73 -18.88 -6.26
N ALA A 172 3.97 -18.53 -7.53
CA ALA A 172 3.11 -17.59 -8.23
C ALA A 172 1.71 -18.18 -8.50
N ARG A 173 1.59 -19.47 -8.82
CA ARG A 173 0.26 -20.13 -8.97
C ARG A 173 -0.54 -20.05 -7.67
N PHE A 174 0.09 -20.34 -6.54
CA PHE A 174 -0.54 -20.28 -5.22
C PHE A 174 -0.96 -18.85 -4.84
N ASN A 175 -0.06 -17.89 -5.04
CA ASN A 175 -0.34 -16.48 -4.72
C ASN A 175 -1.44 -15.90 -5.64
N LEU A 176 -1.42 -16.23 -6.93
CA LEU A 176 -2.46 -15.82 -7.87
C LEU A 176 -3.84 -16.34 -7.48
N ARG A 177 -3.94 -17.61 -7.06
CA ARG A 177 -5.20 -18.18 -6.53
C ARG A 177 -5.71 -17.40 -5.31
N SER A 178 -4.80 -17.01 -4.42
CA SER A 178 -5.14 -16.24 -3.22
C SER A 178 -5.66 -14.84 -3.56
N VAL A 179 -5.13 -14.20 -4.61
CA VAL A 179 -5.66 -12.93 -5.13
C VAL A 179 -7.05 -13.12 -5.74
N PHE A 180 -7.24 -14.15 -6.57
CA PHE A 180 -8.54 -14.41 -7.21
C PHE A 180 -9.66 -14.67 -6.19
N LEU A 181 -9.36 -15.35 -5.08
CA LEU A 181 -10.34 -15.54 -4.01
C LEU A 181 -10.84 -14.19 -3.44
N ARG A 182 -9.93 -13.23 -3.25
CA ARG A 182 -10.28 -11.89 -2.73
C ARG A 182 -11.11 -11.10 -3.73
N LEU A 183 -10.72 -11.11 -5.01
CA LEU A 183 -11.48 -10.46 -6.07
C LEU A 183 -12.88 -11.06 -6.23
N SER A 184 -12.99 -12.39 -6.15
CA SER A 184 -14.28 -13.08 -6.24
C SER A 184 -15.22 -12.70 -5.08
N LEU A 185 -14.70 -12.63 -3.84
CA LEU A 185 -15.49 -12.17 -2.70
C LEU A 185 -15.97 -10.71 -2.86
N PHE A 186 -15.12 -9.85 -3.41
CA PHE A 186 -15.50 -8.47 -3.71
C PHE A 186 -16.62 -8.41 -4.76
N ASP A 187 -16.51 -9.20 -5.85
CA ASP A 187 -17.54 -9.24 -6.90
C ASP A 187 -18.89 -9.74 -6.38
N ILE A 188 -18.89 -10.74 -5.48
CA ILE A 188 -20.09 -11.25 -4.82
C ILE A 188 -20.73 -10.14 -3.97
N ALA A 189 -19.94 -9.43 -3.16
CA ALA A 189 -20.44 -8.31 -2.36
C ALA A 189 -21.09 -7.24 -3.23
N MET A 190 -20.43 -6.87 -4.34
CA MET A 190 -20.93 -5.87 -5.27
C MET A 190 -22.18 -6.35 -6.02
N ALA A 191 -22.31 -7.64 -6.32
CA ALA A 191 -23.52 -8.22 -6.90
C ALA A 191 -24.70 -8.16 -5.91
N ASN A 192 -24.46 -8.45 -4.62
CA ASN A 192 -25.49 -8.33 -3.59
C ASN A 192 -25.93 -6.89 -3.37
N ARG A 193 -24.98 -5.93 -3.38
CA ARG A 193 -25.29 -4.49 -3.32
C ARG A 193 -26.19 -4.07 -4.48
N ARG A 194 -25.82 -4.41 -5.73
CA ARG A 194 -26.61 -4.09 -6.93
C ARG A 194 -28.03 -4.68 -6.90
N ALA A 195 -28.20 -5.82 -6.25
CA ALA A 195 -29.49 -6.46 -6.08
C ALA A 195 -30.28 -5.97 -4.85
N GLY A 196 -29.84 -4.90 -4.19
CA GLY A 196 -30.50 -4.32 -3.00
C GLY A 196 -30.34 -5.14 -1.72
N ARG A 197 -29.55 -6.22 -1.74
CA ARG A 197 -29.29 -7.07 -0.56
C ARG A 197 -28.14 -6.50 0.27
N LEU A 198 -28.36 -5.29 0.80
CA LEU A 198 -27.31 -4.47 1.42
C LEU A 198 -26.68 -5.11 2.66
N GLU A 199 -27.46 -5.71 3.56
CA GLU A 199 -26.91 -6.40 4.74
C GLU A 199 -26.08 -7.64 4.37
N LEU A 200 -26.49 -8.38 3.32
CA LEU A 200 -25.71 -9.50 2.81
C LEU A 200 -24.39 -9.02 2.21
N ALA A 201 -24.42 -7.92 1.44
CA ALA A 201 -23.23 -7.29 0.90
C ALA A 201 -22.28 -6.80 1.99
N LEU A 202 -22.77 -6.25 3.11
CA LEU A 202 -21.95 -5.92 4.27
C LEU A 202 -21.27 -7.17 4.85
N GLY A 203 -22.02 -8.26 5.04
CA GLY A 203 -21.45 -9.53 5.51
C GLY A 203 -20.36 -10.10 4.58
N ASP A 204 -20.52 -9.93 3.26
CA ASP A 204 -19.52 -10.29 2.26
C ASP A 204 -18.26 -9.42 2.37
N LEU A 205 -18.43 -8.11 2.50
CA LEU A 205 -17.32 -7.17 2.68
C LEU A 205 -16.59 -7.40 4.01
N ASP A 206 -17.29 -7.73 5.09
CA ASP A 206 -16.66 -8.07 6.37
C ASP A 206 -15.84 -9.36 6.28
N ARG A 207 -16.33 -10.37 5.54
CA ARG A 207 -15.56 -11.58 5.24
C ARG A 207 -14.30 -11.24 4.44
N LEU A 208 -14.44 -10.41 3.41
CA LEU A 208 -13.33 -9.97 2.59
C LEU A 208 -12.30 -9.17 3.41
N LEU A 209 -12.74 -8.23 4.25
CA LEU A 209 -11.86 -7.39 5.06
C LEU A 209 -11.16 -8.16 6.19
N ARG A 210 -11.73 -9.28 6.67
CA ARG A 210 -10.98 -10.20 7.56
C ARG A 210 -9.78 -10.83 6.85
N LEU A 211 -9.92 -11.15 5.57
CA LEU A 211 -8.82 -11.67 4.76
C LEU A 211 -7.89 -10.54 4.31
N ALA A 212 -8.45 -9.38 3.98
CA ALA A 212 -7.79 -8.22 3.38
C ALA A 212 -8.04 -6.92 4.18
N PRO A 213 -7.43 -6.75 5.37
CA PRO A 213 -7.77 -5.63 6.27
C PRO A 213 -7.53 -4.25 5.67
N ARG A 214 -6.61 -4.15 4.71
CA ARG A 214 -6.20 -2.92 4.03
C ARG A 214 -6.75 -2.82 2.60
N PHE A 215 -7.80 -3.58 2.26
CA PHE A 215 -8.47 -3.43 0.96
C PHE A 215 -9.36 -2.18 0.97
N HIS A 216 -8.76 -1.04 0.64
CA HIS A 216 -9.38 0.28 0.77
C HIS A 216 -10.65 0.44 -0.08
N GLU A 217 -10.67 -0.14 -1.29
CA GLU A 217 -11.86 -0.17 -2.14
C GLU A 217 -13.01 -0.92 -1.46
N ALA A 218 -12.74 -2.06 -0.81
CA ALA A 218 -13.75 -2.79 -0.04
C ALA A 218 -14.26 -2.00 1.17
N ARG A 219 -13.39 -1.25 1.87
CA ARG A 219 -13.81 -0.35 2.96
C ARG A 219 -14.66 0.82 2.45
N LEU A 220 -14.28 1.44 1.34
CA LEU A 220 -15.08 2.48 0.68
C LEU A 220 -16.47 1.95 0.34
N GLN A 221 -16.57 0.78 -0.28
CA GLN A 221 -17.86 0.15 -0.59
C GLN A 221 -18.66 -0.16 0.68
N LYS A 222 -18.01 -0.62 1.74
CA LYS A 222 -18.64 -0.86 3.05
C LYS A 222 -19.22 0.43 3.62
N ALA A 223 -18.45 1.51 3.63
CA ALA A 223 -18.89 2.81 4.10
C ALA A 223 -20.07 3.37 3.28
N LEU A 224 -20.04 3.21 1.95
CA LEU A 224 -21.15 3.59 1.08
C LEU A 224 -22.44 2.80 1.40
N ILE A 225 -22.33 1.49 1.61
CA ILE A 225 -23.49 0.65 1.96
C ILE A 225 -24.02 1.00 3.36
N LEU A 226 -23.13 1.26 4.33
CA LEU A 226 -23.53 1.69 5.67
C LEU A 226 -24.32 3.01 5.65
N ARG A 227 -23.88 3.98 4.84
CA ARG A 227 -24.64 5.23 4.62
C ARG A 227 -26.01 4.94 3.99
N GLU A 228 -26.07 4.07 2.98
CA GLU A 228 -27.31 3.67 2.29
C GLU A 228 -28.31 2.97 3.24
N LEU A 229 -27.81 2.23 4.23
CA LEU A 229 -28.59 1.60 5.30
C LEU A 229 -28.99 2.54 6.44
N GLY A 230 -28.65 3.83 6.37
CA GLY A 230 -28.95 4.80 7.43
C GLY A 230 -28.05 4.65 8.67
N ARG A 231 -26.84 4.12 8.51
CA ARG A 231 -25.82 3.95 9.56
C ARG A 231 -24.62 4.90 9.35
N PRO A 232 -24.82 6.24 9.33
CA PRO A 232 -23.79 7.20 8.93
C PRO A 232 -22.60 7.28 9.90
N ALA A 233 -22.79 7.02 11.18
CA ALA A 233 -21.70 7.01 12.17
C ALA A 233 -20.68 5.89 11.88
N GLU A 234 -21.18 4.69 11.56
CA GLU A 234 -20.33 3.54 11.19
C GLU A 234 -19.68 3.75 9.82
N ALA A 235 -20.41 4.34 8.87
CA ALA A 235 -19.86 4.72 7.56
C ALA A 235 -18.67 5.69 7.70
N LEU A 236 -18.81 6.70 8.55
CA LEU A 236 -17.77 7.69 8.80
C LEU A 236 -16.52 7.06 9.45
N ASP A 237 -16.72 6.15 10.40
CA ASP A 237 -15.62 5.41 11.04
C ASP A 237 -14.85 4.55 10.02
N GLU A 238 -15.55 3.76 9.19
CA GLU A 238 -14.91 2.96 8.14
C GLU A 238 -14.16 3.82 7.11
N ALA A 239 -14.75 4.95 6.70
CA ALA A 239 -14.10 5.87 5.77
C ALA A 239 -12.84 6.52 6.37
N ARG A 240 -12.89 6.95 7.64
CA ARG A 240 -11.74 7.53 8.36
C ARG A 240 -10.64 6.51 8.59
N ARG A 241 -10.99 5.26 8.94
CA ARG A 241 -10.03 4.16 9.05
C ARG A 241 -9.31 3.94 7.72
N ALA A 242 -10.04 3.83 6.62
CA ALA A 242 -9.45 3.66 5.30
C ALA A 242 -8.48 4.80 4.94
N LEU A 243 -8.85 6.06 5.23
CA LEU A 243 -8.00 7.23 5.01
C LEU A 243 -6.74 7.23 5.90
N SER A 244 -6.83 6.74 7.14
CA SER A 244 -5.68 6.67 8.07
C SER A 244 -4.60 5.69 7.61
N GLU A 245 -4.96 4.71 6.80
CA GLU A 245 -4.05 3.68 6.28
C GLU A 245 -3.32 4.12 5.00
N SER A 246 -3.43 5.40 4.64
CA SER A 246 -2.84 6.03 3.44
C SER A 246 -3.27 5.32 2.13
N PRO A 247 -4.56 5.39 1.78
CA PRO A 247 -5.06 4.74 0.57
C PRO A 247 -4.52 5.45 -0.68
N ARG A 248 -4.55 4.73 -1.79
CA ARG A 248 -4.16 5.28 -3.10
C ARG A 248 -4.98 6.53 -3.45
N PRO A 249 -4.43 7.49 -4.21
CA PRO A 249 -5.14 8.69 -4.63
C PRO A 249 -6.52 8.41 -5.23
N GLN A 250 -6.65 7.35 -6.04
CA GLN A 250 -7.90 6.95 -6.69
C GLN A 250 -9.01 6.54 -5.71
N VAL A 251 -8.67 6.02 -4.53
CA VAL A 251 -9.65 5.69 -3.49
C VAL A 251 -9.80 6.83 -2.49
N ALA A 252 -8.71 7.54 -2.22
CA ALA A 252 -8.64 8.63 -1.25
C ALA A 252 -9.58 9.79 -1.59
N PHE A 253 -9.68 10.18 -2.87
CA PHE A 253 -10.59 11.26 -3.26
C PHE A 253 -12.06 10.87 -3.05
N GLU A 254 -12.46 9.64 -3.41
CA GLU A 254 -13.82 9.12 -3.19
C GLU A 254 -14.15 9.02 -1.69
N LEU A 255 -13.19 8.58 -0.87
CA LEU A 255 -13.34 8.54 0.59
C LEU A 255 -13.54 9.94 1.17
N HIS A 256 -12.80 10.95 0.70
CA HIS A 256 -12.99 12.32 1.14
C HIS A 256 -14.32 12.93 0.70
N ASP A 257 -14.80 12.60 -0.50
CA ASP A 257 -16.14 12.96 -0.97
C ASP A 257 -17.22 12.34 -0.06
N LEU A 258 -17.12 11.03 0.22
CA LEU A 258 -18.05 10.34 1.12
C LEU A 258 -18.06 10.91 2.53
N VAL A 259 -16.88 11.23 3.09
CA VAL A 259 -16.78 11.88 4.40
C VAL A 259 -17.46 13.24 4.37
N GLY A 260 -17.27 14.03 3.31
CA GLY A 260 -17.94 15.30 3.11
C GLY A 260 -19.46 15.16 3.06
N ASP A 261 -19.96 14.17 2.32
CA ASP A 261 -21.39 13.86 2.22
C ASP A 261 -21.99 13.55 3.60
N ILE A 262 -21.38 12.63 4.34
CA ILE A 262 -21.88 12.20 5.66
C ILE A 262 -21.88 13.38 6.63
N LEU A 263 -20.84 14.21 6.63
CA LEU A 263 -20.75 15.38 7.52
C LEU A 263 -21.76 16.47 7.14
N ALA A 264 -22.02 16.68 5.84
CA ALA A 264 -23.03 17.61 5.37
C ALA A 264 -24.44 17.16 5.78
N GLU A 265 -24.74 15.87 5.66
CA GLU A 265 -26.01 15.26 6.12
C GLU A 265 -26.21 15.42 7.63
N GLN A 266 -25.13 15.43 8.41
CA GLN A 266 -25.14 15.66 9.85
C GLN A 266 -25.21 17.15 10.25
N GLY A 267 -25.16 18.08 9.28
CA GLY A 267 -25.15 19.52 9.53
C GLY A 267 -23.77 20.09 9.90
N ASN A 268 -22.71 19.27 9.88
CA ASN A 268 -21.33 19.67 10.17
C ASN A 268 -20.69 20.37 8.95
N ARG A 269 -21.23 21.54 8.59
CA ARG A 269 -20.90 22.28 7.35
C ARG A 269 -19.41 22.54 7.17
N GLU A 270 -18.72 23.01 8.21
CA GLU A 270 -17.29 23.35 8.11
C GLU A 270 -16.41 22.12 7.85
N GLU A 271 -16.66 21.02 8.58
CA GLU A 271 -15.91 19.78 8.39
C GLU A 271 -16.21 19.14 7.02
N ALA A 272 -17.45 19.25 6.55
CA ALA A 272 -17.83 18.79 5.22
C ALA A 272 -17.04 19.54 4.13
N LEU A 273 -17.02 20.88 4.18
CA LEU A 273 -16.23 21.71 3.27
C LEU A 273 -14.74 21.38 3.33
N ALA A 274 -14.20 21.14 4.54
CA ALA A 274 -12.82 20.71 4.68
C ALA A 274 -12.57 19.38 3.96
N ALA A 275 -13.43 18.37 4.14
CA ALA A 275 -13.32 17.07 3.47
C ALA A 275 -13.40 17.19 1.94
N TYR A 276 -14.36 17.94 1.41
CA TYR A 276 -14.48 18.21 -0.02
C TYR A 276 -13.25 18.91 -0.60
N ARG A 277 -12.68 19.89 0.12
CA ARG A 277 -11.41 20.52 -0.29
C ARG A 277 -10.25 19.51 -0.30
N ARG A 278 -10.21 18.53 0.62
CA ARG A 278 -9.21 17.44 0.55
C ARG A 278 -9.42 16.56 -0.69
N CYS A 279 -10.67 16.26 -1.04
CA CYS A 279 -11.01 15.55 -2.27
C CYS A 279 -10.47 16.29 -3.52
N LEU A 280 -10.77 17.60 -3.66
CA LEU A 280 -10.33 18.40 -4.80
C LEU A 280 -8.80 18.61 -4.86
N ARG A 281 -8.08 18.54 -3.74
CA ARG A 281 -6.60 18.54 -3.78
C ARG A 281 -6.04 17.29 -4.46
N ILE A 282 -6.75 16.16 -4.39
CA ILE A 282 -6.34 14.89 -5.00
C ILE A 282 -6.84 14.81 -6.44
N PHE A 283 -8.11 15.18 -6.67
CA PHE A 283 -8.73 15.19 -7.98
C PHE A 283 -9.40 16.55 -8.26
N PRO A 284 -8.64 17.55 -8.77
CA PRO A 284 -9.16 18.91 -8.98
C PRO A 284 -10.34 19.02 -9.95
N GLY A 285 -10.47 18.05 -10.87
CA GLY A 285 -11.53 18.02 -11.90
C GLY A 285 -12.85 17.40 -11.45
N TYR A 286 -13.05 17.13 -10.16
CA TYR A 286 -14.26 16.45 -9.68
C TYR A 286 -15.45 17.42 -9.55
N LEU A 287 -16.11 17.70 -10.68
CA LEU A 287 -17.19 18.69 -10.78
C LEU A 287 -18.31 18.47 -9.75
N GLN A 288 -18.66 17.21 -9.46
CA GLN A 288 -19.67 16.86 -8.47
C GLN A 288 -19.37 17.44 -7.07
N VAL A 289 -18.10 17.48 -6.67
CA VAL A 289 -17.69 18.01 -5.36
C VAL A 289 -17.65 19.54 -5.38
N VAL A 290 -17.33 20.16 -6.52
CA VAL A 290 -17.42 21.62 -6.68
C VAL A 290 -18.85 22.09 -6.46
N GLU A 291 -19.83 21.44 -7.10
CA GLU A 291 -21.26 21.75 -6.93
C GLU A 291 -21.71 21.59 -5.46
N LYS A 292 -21.23 20.53 -4.78
CA LYS A 292 -21.51 20.31 -3.35
C LYS A 292 -20.96 21.45 -2.48
N ILE A 293 -19.73 21.90 -2.75
CA ILE A 293 -19.10 23.04 -2.06
C ILE A 293 -19.90 24.31 -2.30
N GLU A 294 -20.22 24.65 -3.54
CA GLU A 294 -20.98 25.87 -3.89
C GLU A 294 -22.33 25.90 -3.17
N LYS A 295 -23.05 24.77 -3.15
CA LYS A 295 -24.31 24.63 -2.41
C LYS A 295 -24.13 24.83 -0.90
N LEU A 296 -23.03 24.33 -0.34
CA LEU A 296 -22.63 24.50 1.07
C LEU A 296 -21.90 25.81 1.35
N GLU A 297 -21.66 26.68 0.38
CA GLU A 297 -21.10 28.02 0.59
C GLU A 297 -22.12 29.09 0.29
N ALA A 298 -23.15 28.78 -0.50
CA ALA A 298 -24.29 29.63 -0.74
C ALA A 298 -24.86 30.15 0.60
N PRO A 299 -25.14 31.47 0.68
CA PRO A 299 -25.77 32.03 1.85
C PRO A 299 -27.11 31.32 2.05
N SER A 300 -27.38 30.86 3.27
CA SER A 300 -28.71 30.42 3.67
C SER A 300 -29.69 31.48 3.17
N ALA A 301 -30.69 31.11 2.37
CA ALA A 301 -31.71 32.05 1.94
C ALA A 301 -32.14 32.84 3.19
N PRO A 302 -32.17 34.19 3.16
CA PRO A 302 -32.57 34.97 4.33
C PRO A 302 -33.90 34.39 4.78
N GLY A 303 -33.93 33.86 6.00
CA GLY A 303 -35.10 33.19 6.55
C GLY A 303 -36.30 34.07 6.24
N GLY A 304 -37.29 33.50 5.57
CA GLY A 304 -38.56 34.18 5.38
C GLY A 304 -38.97 34.69 6.74
N ALA A 305 -39.03 36.01 6.89
CA ALA A 305 -39.53 36.63 8.10
C ALA A 305 -40.85 35.93 8.46
N PRO A 306 -41.09 35.57 9.73
CA PRO A 306 -42.37 34.99 10.09
C PRO A 306 -43.47 35.89 9.54
N ALA A 307 -44.35 35.34 8.71
CA ALA A 307 -45.51 36.07 8.21
C ALA A 307 -46.19 36.71 9.42
N LYS A 308 -46.33 38.04 9.40
CA LYS A 308 -47.07 38.75 10.45
C LYS A 308 -48.42 38.04 10.62
N PRO A 309 -48.82 37.68 11.86
CA PRO A 309 -50.14 37.12 12.08
C PRO A 309 -51.19 38.08 11.50
N PRO A 310 -52.27 37.56 10.90
CA PRO A 310 -53.34 38.42 10.40
C PRO A 310 -53.87 39.30 11.54
N PRO A 311 -54.26 40.55 11.25
CA PRO A 311 -54.79 41.44 12.27
C PRO A 311 -55.98 40.78 12.97
N ALA A 312 -56.00 40.87 14.31
CA ALA A 312 -57.07 40.32 15.11
C ALA A 312 -58.42 40.90 14.66
N PRO A 313 -59.49 40.08 14.57
CA PRO A 313 -60.81 40.58 14.20
C PRO A 313 -61.26 41.63 15.22
N THR A 314 -61.63 42.81 14.72
CA THR A 314 -62.26 43.87 15.51
C THR A 314 -63.52 43.31 16.16
N ARG A 315 -63.50 43.14 17.49
CA ARG A 315 -64.69 42.85 18.29
C ARG A 315 -65.65 44.02 18.17
N THR A 316 -66.65 43.90 17.30
CA THR A 316 -67.87 44.69 17.41
C THR A 316 -68.61 44.23 18.67
N THR A 317 -68.64 45.08 19.68
CA THR A 317 -69.52 44.91 20.85
C THR A 317 -70.98 44.95 20.39
N PRO A 318 -71.84 43.98 20.76
CA PRO A 318 -73.26 44.09 20.51
C PRO A 318 -73.86 45.17 21.42
N VAL A 319 -74.63 46.08 20.84
CA VAL A 319 -75.48 47.02 21.56
C VAL A 319 -76.61 46.21 22.20
N ALA A 320 -76.77 46.30 23.52
CA ALA A 320 -77.89 45.71 24.22
C ALA A 320 -79.17 46.49 23.89
N GLU A 321 -80.10 45.84 23.19
CA GLU A 321 -81.49 46.29 23.10
C GLU A 321 -82.23 45.84 24.37
N PHE A 322 -82.75 46.81 25.13
CA PHE A 322 -83.73 46.60 26.18
C PHE A 322 -85.14 46.65 25.57
N PRO A 323 -86.02 45.66 25.81
CA PRO A 323 -87.43 45.81 25.54
C PRO A 323 -88.15 46.49 26.72
N MET A 324 -89.04 47.43 26.36
CA MET A 324 -90.07 48.05 27.20
C MET A 324 -91.25 47.09 27.42
#